data_AF-A0A9E6JX78-F1
#
_entry.id   AF-A0A9E6JX78-F1
#
_cell.length_a   1.000
_cell.length_b   1.000
_cell.length_c   1.000
_cell.angle_alpha   90.00
_cell.angle_beta   90.00
_cell.angle_gamma   90.00
#
_symmetry.space_group_name_H-M   'P 1'
#
loop_
_entity.id
_entity.type
_entity.pdbx_description
1 polymer ?
#
loop_
_entity_poly.entity_id
_entity_poly.type
_entity_poly.pdbx_seq_one_letter_code
_entity_poly.pdbx_strand_id
1 'polypeptide(L)'
;MGFFNHDVVIVGAGLAGLRAAVEAAEHCDVAVISKLHPLRSHSGAAQGGICAALGNEEEDYPLWHAYDTVKGSDYLGDQNAIEIMCNDAPRAIIEMEHFGVPFSRTKEGRIAQRPFGGHTRNFG
;
A
#
# COMPACT_ATOMS: atom_id res chain seq x y z
N MET A 1 -12.18 6.52 -36.50
CA MET A 1 -12.20 6.28 -35.05
C MET A 1 -11.85 4.81 -34.85
N GLY A 2 -10.79 4.50 -34.10
CA GLY A 2 -10.40 3.12 -33.82
C GLY A 2 -11.11 2.60 -32.58
N PHE A 3 -11.41 1.30 -32.55
CA PHE A 3 -11.92 0.62 -31.37
C PHE A 3 -10.84 -0.35 -30.86
N PHE A 4 -10.61 -0.33 -29.55
CA PHE A 4 -9.75 -1.27 -28.85
C PHE A 4 -10.62 -2.08 -27.89
N ASN A 5 -10.39 -3.40 -27.80
CA ASN A 5 -11.14 -4.30 -26.93
C ASN A 5 -10.16 -4.95 -25.96
N HIS A 6 -10.47 -4.90 -24.67
CA HIS A 6 -9.71 -5.48 -23.56
C HIS A 6 -10.71 -5.95 -22.49
N ASP A 7 -10.35 -6.97 -21.70
CA ASP A 7 -11.21 -7.46 -20.62
C ASP A 7 -11.30 -6.43 -19.47
N VAL A 8 -10.16 -5.81 -19.15
CA VAL A 8 -10.05 -4.78 -18.10
C VAL A 8 -9.34 -3.54 -18.64
N VAL A 9 -9.91 -2.36 -18.33
CA VAL A 9 -9.29 -1.07 -18.62
C VAL A 9 -9.02 -0.31 -17.33
N ILE A 10 -7.74 -0.05 -17.03
CA ILE A 10 -7.29 0.70 -15.87
C ILE A 10 -6.95 2.12 -16.30
N VAL A 11 -7.62 3.09 -15.70
CA VAL A 11 -7.39 4.52 -15.96
C VAL A 11 -6.51 5.11 -14.87
N GLY A 12 -5.22 5.20 -15.15
CA GLY A 12 -4.19 5.77 -14.27
C GLY A 12 -3.03 4.81 -14.03
N ALA A 13 -1.80 5.27 -14.30
CA ALA A 13 -0.57 4.48 -14.08
C ALA A 13 0.22 4.94 -12.84
N GLY A 14 -0.48 5.27 -11.75
CA GLY A 14 0.13 5.42 -10.42
C GLY A 14 0.26 4.07 -9.71
N LEU A 15 0.74 4.06 -8.46
CA LEU A 15 0.97 2.80 -7.72
C LEU A 15 -0.28 1.91 -7.65
N ALA A 16 -1.45 2.48 -7.35
CA ALA A 16 -2.70 1.71 -7.28
C ALA A 16 -3.07 1.07 -8.62
N GLY A 17 -3.04 1.83 -9.71
CA GLY A 17 -3.37 1.32 -11.04
C GLY A 17 -2.36 0.30 -11.55
N LEU A 18 -1.07 0.50 -11.29
CA LEU A 18 -0.03 -0.46 -11.67
C LEU A 18 -0.09 -1.74 -10.83
N ARG A 19 -0.33 -1.66 -9.51
CA ARG A 19 -0.50 -2.87 -8.68
C ARG A 19 -1.73 -3.67 -9.11
N ALA A 20 -2.84 -3.00 -9.43
CA ALA A 20 -4.02 -3.63 -9.99
C ALA A 20 -3.74 -4.26 -11.36
N ALA A 21 -2.96 -3.60 -12.22
CA ALA A 21 -2.57 -4.13 -13.52
C ALA A 21 -1.70 -5.38 -13.40
N VAL A 22 -0.72 -5.38 -12.47
CA VAL A 22 0.12 -6.55 -12.19
C VAL A 22 -0.74 -7.75 -11.78
N GLU A 23 -1.71 -7.55 -10.89
CA GLU A 23 -2.62 -8.62 -10.48
C GLU A 23 -3.50 -9.11 -11.63
N ALA A 24 -4.19 -8.19 -12.30
CA ALA A 24 -5.19 -8.54 -13.30
C ALA A 24 -4.56 -9.18 -14.56
N ALA A 25 -3.33 -8.80 -14.91
CA ALA A 25 -2.62 -9.33 -16.06
C ALA A 25 -2.26 -10.82 -15.93
N GLU A 26 -2.30 -11.40 -14.72
CA GLU A 26 -2.15 -12.85 -14.53
C GLU A 26 -3.39 -13.63 -14.97
N HIS A 27 -4.52 -12.95 -15.17
CA HIS A 27 -5.83 -13.57 -15.37
C HIS A 27 -6.56 -13.15 -16.64
N CYS A 28 -6.29 -11.97 -17.19
CA CYS A 28 -7.03 -11.41 -18.32
C CYS A 28 -6.22 -10.39 -19.14
N ASP A 29 -6.78 -9.95 -20.28
CA ASP A 29 -6.18 -8.89 -21.10
C ASP A 29 -6.45 -7.50 -20.48
N VAL A 30 -5.38 -6.76 -20.18
CA VAL A 30 -5.44 -5.51 -19.43
C VAL A 30 -4.84 -4.35 -20.22
N ALA A 31 -5.62 -3.30 -20.42
CA ALA A 31 -5.14 -2.01 -20.90
C ALA A 31 -4.95 -1.02 -19.75
N VAL A 32 -3.75 -0.45 -19.64
CA VAL A 32 -3.47 0.66 -18.71
C VAL A 32 -3.34 1.95 -19.51
N ILE A 33 -4.24 2.91 -19.24
CA ILE A 33 -4.25 4.21 -19.90
C ILE A 33 -3.85 5.28 -18.88
N SER A 34 -2.90 6.13 -19.25
CA SER A 34 -2.43 7.21 -18.39
C SER A 34 -2.15 8.48 -19.18
N LYS A 35 -2.51 9.63 -18.61
CA LYS A 35 -2.22 10.94 -19.18
C LYS A 35 -0.73 11.32 -19.10
N LEU A 36 0.03 10.63 -18.25
CA LEU A 36 1.47 10.80 -18.05
C LEU A 36 2.17 9.45 -18.20
N HIS A 37 3.46 9.48 -18.52
CA HIS A 37 4.31 8.30 -18.38
C HIS A 37 4.22 7.73 -16.94
N PRO A 38 4.15 6.40 -16.73
CA PRO A 38 3.90 5.80 -15.41
C PRO A 38 4.80 6.33 -14.27
N LEU A 39 6.11 6.43 -14.56
CA LEU A 39 7.11 6.96 -13.60
C LEU A 39 6.96 8.45 -13.27
N ARG A 40 6.07 9.19 -13.94
CA ARG A 40 5.75 10.60 -13.66
C ARG A 40 4.43 10.78 -12.91
N SER A 41 3.83 9.69 -12.44
CA SER A 41 2.69 9.76 -11.53
C SER A 41 3.08 10.42 -10.20
N HIS A 42 2.12 11.05 -9.52
CA HIS A 42 2.41 11.76 -8.27
C HIS A 42 2.84 10.81 -7.14
N SER A 43 2.60 9.50 -7.28
CA SER A 43 3.12 8.49 -6.35
C SER A 43 4.65 8.57 -6.17
N GLY A 44 5.39 8.98 -7.21
CA GLY A 44 6.84 9.16 -7.12
C GLY A 44 7.29 10.33 -6.24
N ALA A 45 6.39 11.19 -5.81
CA ALA A 45 6.68 12.30 -4.88
C ALA A 45 6.53 11.91 -3.40
N ALA A 46 6.09 10.69 -3.09
CA ALA A 46 5.96 10.22 -1.71
C ALA A 46 7.34 10.09 -1.04
N GLN A 47 7.46 10.56 0.21
CA GLN A 47 8.72 10.57 0.97
C GLN A 47 8.61 9.89 2.35
N GLY A 48 7.40 9.82 2.91
CA GLY A 48 7.17 9.36 4.28
C GLY A 48 7.52 7.89 4.49
N GLY A 49 7.06 7.03 3.60
CA GLY A 49 7.08 5.59 3.77
C GLY A 49 5.65 5.04 3.68
N ILE A 50 5.48 3.80 4.15
CA ILE A 50 4.23 3.08 4.10
C ILE A 50 4.05 2.34 5.43
N CYS A 51 2.84 2.44 6.02
CA CYS A 51 2.58 1.96 7.38
C CYS A 51 2.05 0.53 7.36
N ALA A 52 2.68 -0.36 8.12
CA ALA A 52 2.22 -1.73 8.35
C ALA A 52 2.74 -2.22 9.70
N ALA A 53 1.90 -2.98 10.41
CA ALA A 53 2.26 -3.59 11.69
C ALA A 53 3.15 -4.83 11.47
N LEU A 54 4.41 -4.62 11.07
CA LEU A 54 5.38 -5.70 10.81
C LEU A 54 6.04 -6.24 12.08
N GLY A 55 6.08 -5.45 13.15
CA GLY A 55 6.73 -5.84 14.40
C GLY A 55 8.27 -5.97 14.31
N ASN A 56 8.92 -5.27 13.37
CA ASN A 56 10.36 -5.44 13.10
C ASN A 56 11.26 -4.61 14.02
N GLU A 57 10.83 -3.42 14.42
CA GLU A 57 11.58 -2.58 15.39
C GLU A 57 11.12 -2.85 16.82
N GLU A 58 9.82 -2.97 16.99
CA GLU A 58 9.15 -3.13 18.27
C GLU A 58 7.88 -3.96 18.05
N GLU A 59 7.35 -4.60 19.09
CA GLU A 59 6.08 -5.34 18.98
C GLU A 59 4.95 -4.45 18.45
N ASP A 60 4.14 -4.98 17.53
CA ASP A 60 3.07 -4.25 16.87
C ASP A 60 1.97 -5.22 16.39
N TYR A 61 0.74 -4.72 16.27
CA TYR A 61 -0.43 -5.51 15.90
C TYR A 61 -1.34 -4.74 14.93
N PRO A 62 -1.92 -5.39 13.90
CA PRO A 62 -2.88 -4.75 13.00
C PRO A 62 -4.04 -4.05 13.69
N LEU A 63 -4.48 -4.56 14.84
CA LEU A 63 -5.56 -3.96 15.63
C LEU A 63 -5.19 -2.59 16.21
N TRP A 64 -3.93 -2.38 16.62
CA TRP A 64 -3.47 -1.06 17.09
C TRP A 64 -3.44 -0.07 15.94
N HIS A 65 -2.94 -0.49 14.78
CA HIS A 65 -2.97 0.31 13.55
C HIS A 65 -4.40 0.66 13.11
N ALA A 66 -5.34 -0.29 13.20
CA ALA A 66 -6.74 -0.04 12.91
C ALA A 66 -7.36 0.97 13.89
N TYR A 67 -7.07 0.85 15.18
CA TYR A 67 -7.53 1.82 16.19
C TYR A 67 -7.03 3.24 15.89
N ASP A 68 -5.73 3.40 15.63
CA ASP A 68 -5.15 4.69 15.26
C ASP A 68 -5.77 5.25 13.98
N THR A 69 -6.08 4.39 13.01
CA THR A 69 -6.71 4.79 11.74
C THR A 69 -8.15 5.24 11.96
N VAL A 70 -8.94 4.51 12.76
CA VAL A 70 -10.33 4.90 13.10
C VAL A 70 -10.34 6.22 13.86
N LYS A 71 -9.52 6.35 14.90
CA LYS A 71 -9.38 7.59 15.67
C LYS A 71 -8.88 8.75 14.79
N GLY A 72 -7.87 8.52 13.96
CA GLY A 72 -7.28 9.51 13.06
C GLY A 72 -8.23 9.96 11.94
N SER A 73 -9.19 9.11 11.56
CA SER A 73 -10.28 9.46 10.64
C SER A 73 -11.40 10.28 11.28
N ASP A 74 -11.26 10.66 12.54
CA ASP A 74 -12.32 11.29 13.35
C ASP A 74 -13.61 10.45 13.38
N TYR A 75 -13.45 9.12 13.43
CA TYR A 75 -14.53 8.13 13.42
C TYR A 75 -15.44 8.16 12.19
N LEU A 76 -15.05 8.86 11.12
CA LEU A 76 -15.79 8.90 9.85
C LEU A 76 -15.34 7.81 8.87
N GLY A 77 -14.24 7.12 9.15
CA GLY A 77 -13.75 6.03 8.33
C GLY A 77 -14.58 4.76 8.49
N ASP A 78 -14.87 4.11 7.37
CA ASP A 78 -15.54 2.81 7.32
C ASP A 78 -14.66 1.74 7.99
N GLN A 79 -15.03 1.33 9.20
CA GLN A 79 -14.17 0.49 10.04
C GLN A 79 -13.91 -0.89 9.44
N ASN A 80 -14.86 -1.44 8.67
CA ASN A 80 -14.66 -2.69 7.94
C ASN A 80 -13.59 -2.57 6.85
N ALA A 81 -13.53 -1.43 6.15
CA ALA A 81 -12.49 -1.18 5.14
C ALA A 81 -11.12 -0.94 5.80
N ILE A 82 -11.10 -0.21 6.92
CA ILE A 82 -9.89 0.02 7.72
C ILE A 82 -9.33 -1.29 8.25
N GLU A 83 -10.18 -2.17 8.79
CA GLU A 83 -9.77 -3.47 9.31
C GLU A 83 -9.15 -4.34 8.21
N ILE A 84 -9.77 -4.39 7.02
CA ILE A 84 -9.20 -5.10 5.87
C ILE A 84 -7.82 -4.53 5.52
N MET A 85 -7.71 -3.21 5.39
CA MET A 85 -6.45 -2.55 5.04
C MET A 85 -5.34 -2.83 6.06
N CYS A 86 -5.61 -2.67 7.36
CA CYS A 86 -4.61 -2.83 8.40
C CYS A 86 -4.16 -4.28 8.57
N ASN A 87 -5.07 -5.25 8.41
CA ASN A 87 -4.73 -6.68 8.45
C ASN A 87 -3.95 -7.14 7.21
N ASP A 88 -4.26 -6.59 6.03
CA ASP A 88 -3.58 -6.97 4.78
C ASP A 88 -2.23 -6.26 4.57
N ALA A 89 -2.04 -5.09 5.18
CA ALA A 89 -0.84 -4.27 5.00
C ALA A 89 0.49 -5.02 5.23
N PRO A 90 0.68 -5.84 6.29
CA PRO A 90 1.90 -6.63 6.46
C PRO A 90 2.19 -7.54 5.26
N ARG A 91 1.17 -8.27 4.76
CA ARG A 91 1.31 -9.15 3.59
C ARG A 91 1.70 -8.36 2.34
N ALA A 92 1.01 -7.24 2.09
CA ALA A 92 1.27 -6.40 0.92
C ALA A 92 2.69 -5.81 0.92
N ILE A 93 3.22 -5.43 2.09
CA ILE A 93 4.59 -4.94 2.22
C ILE A 93 5.63 -6.02 1.94
N ILE A 94 5.42 -7.22 2.45
CA ILE A 94 6.32 -8.35 2.19
C ILE A 94 6.29 -8.74 0.70
N GLU A 95 5.11 -8.71 0.06
CA GLU A 95 5.00 -8.90 -1.39
C GLU A 95 5.80 -7.86 -2.18
N MET A 96 5.69 -6.57 -1.80
CA MET A 96 6.50 -5.51 -2.40
C MET A 96 8.01 -5.72 -2.20
N GLU A 97 8.42 -6.24 -1.05
CA GLU A 97 9.82 -6.57 -0.79
C GLU A 97 10.31 -7.70 -1.70
N HIS A 98 9.48 -8.73 -1.92
CA HIS A 98 9.77 -9.81 -2.87
C HIS A 98 9.77 -9.35 -4.34
N PHE A 99 9.03 -8.28 -4.68
CA PHE A 99 9.15 -7.60 -5.98
C PHE A 99 10.43 -6.76 -6.13
N GLY A 100 11.24 -6.67 -5.07
CA GLY A 100 12.54 -5.99 -5.09
C GLY A 100 12.50 -4.53 -4.67
N VAL A 101 11.44 -4.08 -3.97
CA VAL A 101 11.41 -2.73 -3.39
C VAL A 101 12.56 -2.58 -2.39
N PRO A 102 13.44 -1.57 -2.55
CA PRO A 102 14.66 -1.45 -1.75
C PRO A 102 14.39 -0.80 -0.38
N PHE A 103 13.64 -1.48 0.48
CA PHE A 103 13.43 -1.03 1.85
C PHE A 103 14.76 -0.93 2.60
N SER A 104 14.91 0.13 3.41
CA SER A 104 15.97 0.24 4.41
C SER A 104 15.89 -0.92 5.40
N ARG A 105 17.03 -1.29 5.99
CA ARG A 105 17.16 -2.53 6.78
C ARG A 105 17.58 -2.27 8.22
N THR A 106 17.08 -3.11 9.13
CA THR A 106 17.60 -3.20 10.51
C THR A 106 18.98 -3.87 10.51
N LYS A 107 19.65 -3.91 11.67
CA LYS A 107 20.95 -4.61 11.81
C LYS A 107 20.83 -6.12 11.52
N GLU A 108 19.65 -6.68 11.74
CA GLU A 108 19.31 -8.09 11.53
C GLU A 108 18.79 -8.36 10.10
N GLY A 109 18.75 -7.34 9.23
CA GLY A 109 18.34 -7.48 7.82
C GLY A 109 16.82 -7.45 7.58
N ARG A 110 16.01 -7.18 8.61
CA ARG A 110 14.55 -6.99 8.45
C ARG A 110 14.23 -5.62 7.83
N ILE A 111 13.01 -5.43 7.35
CA ILE A 111 12.54 -4.11 6.89
C ILE A 111 12.53 -3.15 8.09
N ALA A 112 13.30 -2.06 7.99
CA ALA A 112 13.35 -1.04 9.03
C ALA A 112 12.03 -0.24 9.09
N GLN A 113 11.59 0.07 10.30
CA GLN A 113 10.42 0.92 10.55
C GLN A 113 10.85 2.21 11.27
N ARG A 114 10.04 3.27 11.19
CA ARG A 114 10.32 4.54 11.89
C ARG A 114 9.04 5.11 12.49
N PRO A 115 9.14 5.91 13.57
CA PRO A 115 8.00 6.66 14.07
C PRO A 115 7.41 7.58 12.99
N PHE A 116 6.08 7.67 12.97
CA PHE A 116 5.33 8.60 12.14
C PHE A 116 4.13 9.15 12.93
N GLY A 117 3.58 10.28 12.51
CA GLY A 117 2.52 10.96 13.27
C GLY A 117 1.27 10.10 13.42
N GLY A 118 0.71 10.05 14.63
CA GLY A 118 -0.58 9.40 14.89
C GLY A 118 -0.53 7.88 15.13
N HIS A 119 0.66 7.28 15.24
CA HIS A 119 0.80 5.86 15.60
C HIS A 119 1.07 5.66 17.08
N THR A 120 0.31 4.76 17.71
CA THR A 120 0.38 4.44 19.14
C THR A 120 0.38 2.92 19.36
N ARG A 121 0.64 2.51 20.61
CA ARG A 121 0.62 1.11 21.05
C ARG A 121 -0.47 0.98 22.12
N ASN A 122 -1.01 -0.21 22.34
CA ASN A 122 -1.97 -0.45 23.43
C ASN A 122 -3.15 0.55 23.47
N PHE A 123 -3.63 0.99 22.30
CA PHE A 123 -4.74 1.94 22.15
C PHE A 123 -4.48 3.36 22.69
N GLY A 124 -3.20 3.76 22.81
CA GLY A 124 -2.77 5.10 23.22
C GLY A 124 -2.24 5.13 24.64
#